data_AF-A0A017HJQ3-F1
#
_entry.id   AF-A0A017HJQ3-F1
#
_cell.length_a   1.000
_cell.length_b   1.000
_cell.length_c   1.000
_cell.angle_alpha   90.00
_cell.angle_beta   90.00
_cell.angle_gamma   90.00
#
_symmetry.space_group_name_H-M   'P 1'
#
loop_
_entity.id
_entity.type
_entity.pdbx_description
1 polymer ?
#
loop_
_entity_poly.entity_id
_entity_poly.type
_entity_poly.pdbx_seq_one_letter_code
_entity_poly.pdbx_strand_id
1 'polypeptide(L)' 'MSGLEKVNVGSGDIKAALLQGGSPATPEDLRKRFEAFLNDRCKGKDTTKLRFVVE' A
#
# COMPACT_ATOMS: atom_id res chain seq x y z
N MET A 1 24.55 6.54 6.45
CA MET A 1 23.13 6.90 6.62
C MET A 1 22.45 6.72 5.28
N SER A 2 21.84 5.57 5.00
CA SER A 2 21.20 5.33 3.71
C SER A 2 19.95 6.18 3.59
N GLY A 3 19.91 7.12 2.64
CA GLY A 3 18.80 8.07 2.41
C GLY A 3 17.54 7.43 1.84
N LEU A 4 17.10 6.30 2.42
CA LEU A 4 15.85 5.62 2.08
C LEU A 4 14.79 5.98 3.11
N GLU A 5 13.61 6.35 2.64
CA GLU A 5 12.47 6.68 3.46
C GLU A 5 11.68 5.40 3.78
N LYS A 6 11.59 5.08 5.07
CA LYS A 6 10.85 3.91 5.56
C LYS A 6 9.35 4.21 5.51
N VAL A 7 8.58 3.31 4.90
CA VAL A 7 7.11 3.33 4.91
C VAL A 7 6.62 2.11 5.66
N ASN A 8 6.11 2.30 6.88
CA ASN A 8 5.50 1.23 7.64
C ASN A 8 4.08 0.97 7.11
N VAL A 9 3.76 -0.31 6.95
CA VAL A 9 2.43 -0.79 6.54
C VAL A 9 2.02 -1.91 7.49
N GLY A 10 1.00 -1.67 8.31
CA GLY A 10 0.48 -2.70 9.20
C GLY A 10 -0.50 -3.64 8.47
N SER A 11 -0.63 -4.87 8.95
CA SER A 11 -1.66 -5.82 8.50
C SER A 11 -3.10 -5.26 8.52
N GLY A 12 -3.42 -4.37 9.47
CA GLY A 12 -4.69 -3.65 9.52
C GLY A 12 -4.92 -2.70 8.33
N ASP A 13 -3.88 -1.97 7.91
CA ASP A 13 -3.94 -1.07 6.76
C ASP A 13 -4.14 -1.87 5.46
N ILE A 14 -3.41 -2.97 5.31
CA ILE A 14 -3.55 -3.86 4.13
C ILE A 14 -4.96 -4.43 4.08
N LYS A 15 -5.48 -4.92 5.21
CA LYS A 15 -6.85 -5.45 5.29
C LYS A 15 -7.87 -4.37 4.93
N ALA A 16 -7.73 -3.17 5.46
CA ALA A 16 -8.63 -2.06 5.15
C ALA A 16 -8.59 -1.69 3.66
N ALA A 17 -7.39 -1.64 3.06
CA ALA A 17 -7.21 -1.38 1.63
C ALA A 17 -7.90 -2.45 0.77
N LEU A 18 -7.67 -3.74 1.06
CA LEU A 18 -8.27 -4.85 0.31
C LEU A 18 -9.80 -4.90 0.43
N LEU A 19 -10.36 -4.44 1.55
CA LEU A 19 -11.81 -4.38 1.78
C LEU A 19 -12.45 -3.07 1.29
N GLN A 20 -11.66 -2.12 0.78
CA GLN A 20 -12.17 -0.86 0.25
C GLN A 20 -13.12 -1.12 -0.93
N GLY A 21 -14.39 -0.74 -0.80
CA GLY A 21 -15.43 -1.07 -1.78
C GLY A 21 -16.21 -2.35 -1.49
N GLY A 22 -16.01 -2.98 -0.33
CA GLY A 22 -16.84 -4.08 0.17
C GLY A 22 -16.44 -5.47 -0.32
N SER A 23 -17.22 -6.47 0.10
CA SER A 23 -17.08 -7.89 -0.25
C SER A 23 -18.41 -8.46 -0.74
N PRO A 24 -18.41 -9.45 -1.66
CA PRO A 24 -17.24 -10.11 -2.25
C PRO A 24 -16.52 -9.25 -3.29
N ALA A 25 -15.25 -9.55 -3.54
CA ALA A 25 -14.39 -8.85 -4.51
C ALA A 25 -13.64 -9.86 -5.37
N THR A 26 -13.45 -9.56 -6.65
CA THR A 26 -12.65 -10.40 -7.55
C THR A 26 -11.15 -10.21 -7.29
N PRO A 27 -10.28 -11.13 -7.75
CA PRO A 27 -8.83 -10.91 -7.70
C PRO A 27 -8.38 -9.62 -8.41
N GLU A 28 -9.09 -9.20 -9.46
CA GLU A 28 -8.81 -7.94 -10.15
C GLU A 28 -9.14 -6.74 -9.27
N ASP A 29 -10.27 -6.76 -8.57
CA ASP A 29 -10.65 -5.72 -7.62
C ASP A 29 -9.61 -5.59 -6.49
N LEU A 30 -9.17 -6.72 -5.93
CA LEU A 30 -8.15 -6.74 -4.87
C LEU A 30 -6.82 -6.14 -5.34
N ARG A 31 -6.39 -6.43 -6.58
CA ARG A 31 -5.18 -5.83 -7.17
C ARG A 31 -5.33 -4.32 -7.31
N LYS A 32 -6.44 -3.84 -7.91
CA LYS A 32 -6.70 -2.40 -8.09
C LYS A 32 -6.74 -1.66 -6.74
N ARG A 33 -7.38 -2.25 -5.73
CA ARG A 33 -7.45 -1.69 -4.38
C ARG A 33 -6.08 -1.58 -3.72
N PHE A 34 -5.28 -2.64 -3.81
CA PHE A 34 -3.93 -2.63 -3.25
C PHE A 34 -3.00 -1.67 -4.00
N GLU A 35 -3.12 -1.59 -5.32
CA GLU A 35 -2.38 -0.64 -6.15
C GLU A 35 -2.74 0.81 -5.78
N ALA A 36 -4.03 1.11 -5.60
CA ALA A 36 -4.47 2.42 -5.12
C ALA A 36 -3.88 2.78 -3.75
N PHE A 37 -3.86 1.82 -2.83
CA PHE A 37 -3.21 1.97 -1.51
C PHE A 37 -1.71 2.27 -1.62
N LEU A 38 -0.97 1.55 -2.47
CA LEU A 38 0.45 1.80 -2.71
C LEU A 38 0.69 3.19 -3.31
N ASN A 39 -0.11 3.58 -4.30
CA ASN A 39 -0.02 4.88 -4.95
C ASN A 39 -0.25 6.03 -3.97
N ASP A 40 -1.20 5.88 -3.05
CA ASP A 40 -1.45 6.87 -2.00
C ASP A 40 -0.24 7.02 -1.06
N ARG A 41 0.38 5.90 -0.63
CA ARG A 41 1.58 5.91 0.22
C ARG A 41 2.84 6.42 -0.48
N CYS A 42 2.89 6.34 -1.81
CA CYS A 42 3.96 6.86 -2.65
C CYS A 42 3.75 8.32 -3.08
N LYS A 43 2.57 8.91 -2.85
CA LYS A 43 2.22 10.23 -3.36
C LYS A 43 3.17 11.31 -2.84
N GLY A 44 3.75 12.07 -3.76
CA GLY A 44 4.68 13.15 -3.44
C GLY A 44 6.07 12.68 -2.97
N LYS A 45 6.38 11.38 -3.10
CA LYS A 45 7.66 10.80 -2.70
C LYS A 45 8.46 10.30 -3.90
N ASP A 46 9.78 10.26 -3.75
CA ASP A 46 10.67 9.58 -4.68
C ASP A 46 10.60 8.07 -4.45
N THR A 47 9.86 7.37 -5.31
CA THR A 47 9.61 5.93 -5.18
C THR A 47 10.87 5.08 -5.23
N THR A 48 11.96 5.58 -5.84
CA THR A 48 13.26 4.89 -5.86
C THR A 48 13.93 4.86 -4.49
N LYS A 49 13.47 5.70 -3.56
CA LYS A 49 14.00 5.82 -2.20
C LYS A 49 13.08 5.24 -1.14
N LEU A 50 11.93 4.66 -1.51
CA LEU A 50 10.99 4.10 -0.54
C LEU A 50 11.32 2.66 -0.18
N ARG A 51 11.22 2.34 1.12
CA ARG A 51 11.30 0.97 1.64
C ARG A 51 10.03 0.66 2.41
N PHE A 52 9.17 -0.17 1.83
CA PHE A 52 7.99 -0.66 2.53
C PHE A 52 8.38 -1.73 3.53
N VAL A 53 7.93 -1.58 4.77
CA VAL A 53 8.09 -2.58 5.84
C VAL A 53 6.71 -2.99 6.28
N VAL A 54 6.41 -4.28 6.14
CA VAL A 54 5.13 -4.85 6.52
C VAL A 54 5.24 -5.43 7.93
N GLU A 55 4.33 -5.01 8.82
CA GLU A 55 4.26 -5.41 10.24
C GLU A 55 3.01 -6.25 10.55
#